data_AF-A0A2N2WXU7-F1
#
_entry.id   AF-A0A2N2WXU7-F1
#
_cell.length_a   1.000
_cell.length_b   1.000
_cell.length_c   1.000
_cell.angle_alpha   90.00
_cell.angle_beta   90.00
_cell.angle_gamma   90.00
#
_symmetry.space_group_name_H-M   'P 1'
#
loop_
_entity.id
_entity.type
_entity.pdbx_description
1 polymer ?
#
loop_
_entity_poly.entity_id
_entity_poly.type
_entity_poly.pdbx_seq_one_letter_code
_entity_poly.pdbx_strand_id
1 'polypeptide(L)'
;MVNNWFSFAAFCYNFIPLVIRKKTDMQPQTPKEALKQIQKGYWLLVLFPVALLTFSYFYIVFSESDATYSDRSYTLFLVLLGACMLVVPGMFWLSKSRIKNIHKGTPLINKLTAYRDFILWTYFGFEFCMVFSAIYYLLTANDYIFILSATLLGLFITFRPTKERVANDLELTQKERFEME
;
A
#
# COMPACT_ATOMS: atom_id res chain seq x y z
N MET A 1 -12.48 16.70 -15.42
CA MET A 1 -11.87 15.41 -15.01
C MET A 1 -11.36 15.38 -13.56
N VAL A 2 -11.26 16.51 -12.83
CA VAL A 2 -10.79 16.55 -11.43
C VAL A 2 -11.80 16.01 -10.40
N ASN A 3 -13.11 16.07 -10.71
CA ASN A 3 -14.16 15.68 -9.76
C ASN A 3 -14.27 14.16 -9.50
N ASN A 4 -13.75 13.30 -10.38
CA ASN A 4 -13.75 11.85 -10.17
C ASN A 4 -12.66 11.39 -9.19
N TRP A 5 -11.58 12.16 -9.04
CA TRP A 5 -10.49 11.82 -8.11
C TRP A 5 -10.92 12.01 -6.65
N PHE A 6 -11.66 13.07 -6.35
CA PHE A 6 -12.28 13.25 -5.03
C PHE A 6 -13.33 12.18 -4.74
N SER A 7 -14.06 11.71 -5.76
CA SER A 7 -15.03 10.62 -5.62
C SER A 7 -14.37 9.27 -5.36
N PHE A 8 -13.21 8.98 -5.98
CA PHE A 8 -12.44 7.76 -5.71
C PHE A 8 -11.74 7.80 -4.34
N ALA A 9 -11.17 8.95 -3.95
CA ALA A 9 -10.66 9.16 -2.60
C ALA A 9 -11.77 9.05 -1.54
N ALA A 10 -12.97 9.57 -1.82
CA ALA A 10 -14.15 9.41 -0.98
C ALA A 10 -14.72 7.98 -0.99
N PHE A 11 -14.60 7.25 -2.10
CA PHE A 11 -14.94 5.83 -2.19
C PHE A 11 -13.97 4.99 -1.34
N CYS A 12 -12.66 5.21 -1.43
CA CYS A 12 -11.69 4.61 -0.51
C CYS A 12 -11.98 5.02 0.95
N TYR A 13 -12.31 6.29 1.20
CA TYR A 13 -12.65 6.78 2.54
C TYR A 13 -13.96 6.21 3.10
N ASN A 14 -14.94 5.83 2.27
CA ASN A 14 -16.22 5.26 2.70
C ASN A 14 -16.28 3.72 2.67
N PHE A 15 -15.56 3.05 1.76
CA PHE A 15 -15.54 1.59 1.65
C PHE A 15 -14.66 0.96 2.74
N ILE A 16 -13.57 1.63 3.12
CA ILE A 16 -12.63 1.17 4.16
C ILE A 16 -13.26 1.14 5.56
N PRO A 17 -13.99 2.16 6.06
CA PRO A 17 -14.69 2.06 7.33
C PRO A 17 -15.87 1.07 7.27
N LEU A 18 -16.35 0.64 6.11
CA LEU A 18 -17.43 -0.37 6.01
C LEU A 18 -16.90 -1.81 6.20
N VAL A 19 -15.70 -2.11 5.69
CA VAL A 19 -15.01 -3.37 6.00
C VAL A 19 -14.47 -3.39 7.44
N ILE A 20 -14.10 -2.23 7.99
CA ILE A 20 -13.56 -2.12 9.37
C ILE A 20 -14.69 -2.02 10.42
N ARG A 21 -15.81 -1.32 10.17
CA ARG A 21 -16.92 -1.17 11.14
C ARG A 21 -17.74 -2.42 11.34
N LYS A 22 -17.83 -3.33 10.37
CA LYS A 22 -18.65 -4.55 10.56
C LYS A 22 -17.97 -5.59 11.47
N LYS A 23 -16.78 -5.29 12.01
CA LYS A 23 -15.98 -6.17 12.86
C LYS A 23 -15.82 -5.64 14.29
N THR A 24 -16.87 -5.07 14.87
CA THR A 24 -16.88 -4.66 16.28
C THR A 24 -16.78 -5.86 17.25
N ASP A 25 -16.87 -7.10 16.75
CA ASP A 25 -16.80 -8.32 17.56
C ASP A 25 -15.45 -9.08 17.47
N MET A 26 -14.47 -8.57 16.71
CA MET A 26 -13.12 -9.16 16.66
C MET A 26 -12.03 -8.06 16.67
N GLN A 27 -12.05 -7.22 17.69
CA GLN A 27 -10.78 -6.63 18.14
C GLN A 27 -9.83 -7.81 18.45
N PRO A 28 -8.60 -7.82 17.93
CA PRO A 28 -7.63 -8.86 18.30
C PRO A 28 -7.56 -8.90 19.82
N GLN A 29 -7.87 -10.05 20.43
CA GLN A 29 -7.88 -10.14 21.88
C GLN A 29 -6.45 -10.17 22.42
N THR A 30 -5.48 -10.48 21.56
CA THR A 30 -4.05 -10.55 21.90
C THR A 30 -3.18 -9.71 20.95
N PRO A 31 -2.11 -9.06 21.45
CA PRO A 31 -1.15 -8.31 20.63
C PRO A 31 -0.52 -9.14 19.50
N LYS A 32 -0.33 -10.45 19.74
CA LYS A 32 0.20 -11.39 18.74
C LYS A 32 -0.73 -11.57 17.53
N GLU A 33 -2.04 -11.63 17.77
CA GLU A 33 -3.03 -11.72 16.69
C GLU A 33 -3.06 -10.46 15.85
N ALA A 34 -2.96 -9.29 16.48
CA ALA A 34 -2.92 -8.01 15.78
C ALA A 34 -1.72 -7.93 14.82
N LEU A 35 -0.53 -8.36 15.27
CA LEU A 35 0.66 -8.41 14.43
C LEU A 35 0.52 -9.41 13.27
N LYS A 36 -0.03 -10.61 13.54
CA LYS A 36 -0.30 -11.61 12.51
C LYS A 36 -1.30 -11.11 11.47
N GLN A 37 -2.30 -10.31 11.88
CA GLN A 37 -3.24 -9.68 10.96
C GLN A 37 -2.55 -8.66 10.05
N ILE A 38 -1.68 -7.80 10.59
CA ILE A 38 -0.89 -6.84 9.80
C ILE A 38 -0.05 -7.59 8.74
N GLN A 39 0.66 -8.64 9.14
CA GLN A 39 1.49 -9.43 8.24
C GLN A 39 0.68 -10.14 7.15
N LYS A 40 -0.48 -10.72 7.49
CA LYS A 40 -1.38 -11.32 6.51
C LYS A 40 -1.90 -10.28 5.51
N GLY A 41 -2.32 -9.10 6.01
CA GLY A 41 -2.78 -8.00 5.16
C GLY A 41 -1.71 -7.54 4.19
N TYR A 42 -0.48 -7.39 4.66
CA TYR A 42 0.67 -7.05 3.82
C TYR A 42 0.89 -8.05 2.68
N TRP A 43 0.94 -9.36 2.97
CA TRP A 43 1.15 -10.36 1.92
C TRP A 43 0.01 -10.41 0.91
N LEU A 44 -1.23 -10.19 1.35
CA LEU A 44 -2.38 -10.09 0.45
C LEU A 44 -2.24 -8.89 -0.49
N LEU A 45 -1.84 -7.74 0.04
CA LEU A 45 -1.57 -6.51 -0.72
C LEU A 45 -0.40 -6.63 -1.69
N VAL A 46 0.60 -7.48 -1.41
CA VAL A 46 1.71 -7.75 -2.33
C VAL A 46 1.28 -8.72 -3.44
N LEU A 47 0.49 -9.73 -3.12
CA LEU A 47 0.13 -10.80 -4.04
C LEU A 47 -0.64 -10.27 -5.26
N PHE A 48 -1.56 -9.33 -5.05
CA PHE A 48 -2.37 -8.75 -6.12
C PHE A 48 -1.55 -8.03 -7.21
N PRO A 49 -0.70 -7.03 -6.90
CA PRO A 49 0.12 -6.36 -7.90
C PRO A 49 1.16 -7.30 -8.54
N VAL A 50 1.70 -8.29 -7.81
CA VAL A 50 2.58 -9.32 -8.40
C VAL A 50 1.85 -10.11 -9.48
N ALA A 51 0.64 -10.60 -9.18
CA ALA A 51 -0.17 -11.36 -10.11
C ALA A 51 -0.55 -10.51 -11.33
N LEU A 52 -0.95 -9.26 -11.12
CA LEU A 52 -1.32 -8.33 -12.19
C LEU A 52 -0.14 -8.01 -13.11
N LEU A 53 1.04 -7.73 -12.55
CA LEU A 53 2.25 -7.40 -13.29
C LEU A 53 2.78 -8.60 -14.08
N THR A 54 2.68 -9.80 -13.50
CA THR A 54 3.04 -11.05 -14.18
C THR A 54 2.08 -11.34 -15.32
N PHE A 55 0.78 -11.22 -15.07
CA PHE A 55 -0.27 -11.37 -16.09
C PHE A 55 -0.08 -10.36 -17.23
N SER A 56 0.19 -9.09 -16.91
CA SER A 56 0.35 -8.06 -17.93
C SER A 56 1.56 -8.29 -18.83
N TYR A 57 2.68 -8.73 -18.25
CA TYR A 57 3.87 -9.12 -19.00
C TYR A 57 3.55 -10.26 -19.99
N PHE A 58 2.98 -11.37 -19.51
CA PHE A 58 2.65 -12.48 -20.38
C PHE A 58 1.61 -12.12 -21.44
N TYR A 59 0.60 -11.33 -21.08
CA TYR A 59 -0.41 -10.88 -22.03
C TYR A 59 0.21 -10.14 -23.22
N ILE A 60 1.10 -9.17 -22.97
CA ILE A 60 1.76 -8.41 -24.04
C ILE A 60 2.68 -9.29 -24.88
N VAL A 61 3.45 -10.19 -24.24
CA VAL A 61 4.37 -11.10 -24.95
C VAL A 61 3.63 -12.08 -25.86
N PHE A 62 2.45 -12.58 -25.47
CA PHE A 62 1.69 -13.56 -26.25
C PHE A 62 0.65 -12.96 -27.20
N SER A 63 0.23 -11.70 -27.01
CA SER A 63 -0.89 -11.12 -27.75
C SER A 63 -0.53 -10.65 -29.17
N GLU A 64 0.72 -10.77 -29.64
CA GLU A 64 1.22 -10.10 -30.87
C GLU A 64 0.70 -8.66 -30.98
N SER A 65 0.55 -7.97 -29.84
CA SER A 65 -0.17 -6.70 -29.84
C SER A 65 0.70 -5.64 -30.50
N ASP A 66 0.19 -5.00 -31.55
CA ASP A 66 0.76 -3.80 -32.16
C ASP A 66 0.57 -2.57 -31.25
N ALA A 67 0.94 -2.70 -29.98
CA ALA A 67 0.96 -1.62 -29.04
C ALA A 67 1.97 -0.58 -29.54
N THR A 68 1.43 0.50 -30.11
CA THR A 68 2.22 1.47 -30.86
C THR A 68 2.92 2.39 -29.87
N TYR A 69 4.24 2.31 -29.82
CA TYR A 69 5.05 3.29 -29.11
C TYR A 69 4.85 4.65 -29.77
N SER A 70 4.19 5.57 -29.05
CA SER A 70 3.92 6.94 -29.51
C SER A 70 4.44 7.94 -28.48
N ASP A 71 4.69 9.19 -28.90
CA ASP A 71 5.11 10.27 -28.00
C ASP A 71 4.16 10.49 -26.80
N ARG A 72 2.88 10.09 -26.95
CA ARG A 72 1.89 10.11 -25.87
C ARG A 72 2.25 9.13 -24.75
N SER A 73 2.85 7.98 -25.07
CA SER A 73 3.28 6.98 -24.09
C SER A 73 4.38 7.51 -23.18
N TYR A 74 5.30 8.33 -23.70
CA TYR A 74 6.34 8.97 -22.88
C TYR A 74 5.77 10.04 -21.95
N THR A 75 4.83 10.84 -22.44
CA THR A 75 4.14 11.85 -21.61
C THR A 75 3.38 11.18 -20.46
N LEU A 76 2.70 10.06 -20.73
CA LEU A 76 2.01 9.28 -19.69
C LEU A 76 2.97 8.72 -18.65
N PHE A 77 4.13 8.21 -19.07
CA PHE A 77 5.18 7.76 -18.16
C PHE A 77 5.61 8.88 -17.20
N LEU A 78 5.88 10.09 -17.71
CA LEU A 78 6.28 11.22 -16.86
C LEU A 78 5.20 11.64 -15.86
N VAL A 79 3.94 11.68 -16.31
CA VAL A 79 2.79 11.99 -15.43
C VAL A 79 2.66 10.94 -14.33
N LEU A 80 2.78 9.67 -14.68
CA LEU A 80 2.69 8.56 -13.75
C LEU A 80 3.84 8.57 -12.74
N LEU A 81 5.07 8.79 -13.22
CA LEU A 81 6.26 8.92 -12.38
C LEU A 81 6.09 10.08 -11.39
N GLY A 82 5.65 11.25 -11.86
CA GLY A 82 5.38 12.41 -11.02
C GLY A 82 4.29 12.14 -9.98
N ALA A 83 3.19 11.48 -10.37
CA ALA A 83 2.14 11.09 -9.45
C ALA A 83 2.64 10.13 -8.37
N CYS A 84 3.42 9.12 -8.74
CA CYS A 84 4.00 8.16 -7.78
C CYS A 84 4.98 8.85 -6.81
N MET A 85 5.80 9.76 -7.33
CA MET A 85 6.75 10.55 -6.54
C MET A 85 6.08 11.50 -5.54
N LEU A 86 4.81 11.86 -5.73
CA LEU A 86 4.03 12.65 -4.77
C LEU A 86 3.25 11.77 -3.80
N VAL A 87 2.56 10.74 -4.31
CA VAL A 87 1.66 9.89 -3.52
C VAL A 87 2.43 9.07 -2.50
N VAL A 88 3.52 8.39 -2.90
CA VAL A 88 4.27 7.49 -2.03
C VAL A 88 4.85 8.22 -0.81
N PRO A 89 5.67 9.28 -0.96
CA PRO A 89 6.20 10.00 0.20
C PRO A 89 5.11 10.78 0.95
N GLY A 90 4.08 11.27 0.26
CA GLY A 90 2.93 11.93 0.89
C GLY A 90 2.21 11.01 1.88
N MET A 91 1.90 9.78 1.46
CA MET A 91 1.26 8.78 2.31
C MET A 91 2.17 8.30 3.44
N PHE A 92 3.48 8.19 3.19
CA PHE A 92 4.46 7.87 4.23
C PHE A 92 4.54 8.97 5.30
N TRP A 93 4.57 10.25 4.88
CA TRP A 93 4.61 11.38 5.79
C TRP A 93 3.33 11.51 6.62
N LEU A 94 2.17 11.32 5.99
CA LEU A 94 0.87 11.32 6.67
C LEU A 94 0.81 10.22 7.73
N SER A 95 1.21 8.99 7.39
CA SER A 95 1.23 7.88 8.34
C SER A 95 2.18 8.13 9.51
N LYS A 96 3.39 8.61 9.25
CA LYS A 96 4.37 8.95 10.30
C LYS A 96 3.86 10.04 11.24
N SER A 97 3.20 11.07 10.70
CA SER A 97 2.60 12.14 11.50
C SER A 97 1.48 11.62 12.40
N ARG A 98 0.64 10.70 11.89
CA ARG A 98 -0.44 10.08 12.66
C ARG A 98 0.06 9.13 13.74
N ILE A 99 1.10 8.35 13.45
CA ILE A 99 1.72 7.42 14.43
C ILE A 99 2.34 8.20 15.60
N LYS A 100 3.02 9.33 15.32
CA LYS A 100 3.59 10.20 16.37
C LYS A 100 2.55 10.81 17.31
N ASN A 101 1.30 10.95 16.86
CA ASN A 101 0.22 11.51 17.66
C ASN A 101 -0.46 10.48 18.57
N ILE A 102 -0.03 9.21 18.55
CA ILE A 102 -0.57 8.17 19.44
C ILE A 102 -0.09 8.44 20.88
N HIS A 103 -1.02 8.66 21.79
CA HIS A 103 -0.72 9.03 23.19
C HIS A 103 -0.02 7.88 23.93
N LYS A 104 1.06 8.16 24.67
CA LYS A 104 1.89 7.13 25.33
C LYS A 104 1.14 6.29 26.37
N GLY A 105 0.11 6.86 26.99
CA GLY A 105 -0.76 6.18 27.97
C GLY A 105 -1.88 5.31 27.39
N THR A 106 -1.99 5.17 26.07
CA THR A 106 -2.99 4.27 25.48
C THR A 106 -2.62 2.79 25.70
N PRO A 107 -3.60 1.89 25.88
CA PRO A 107 -3.32 0.47 26.03
C PRO A 107 -2.70 -0.11 24.75
N LEU A 108 -1.78 -1.07 24.89
CA LEU A 108 -0.98 -1.64 23.81
C LEU A 108 -1.83 -2.10 22.61
N ILE A 109 -2.99 -2.70 22.88
CA ILE A 109 -3.88 -3.19 21.82
C ILE A 109 -4.45 -2.05 20.96
N ASN A 110 -4.80 -0.92 21.58
CA ASN A 110 -5.31 0.24 20.85
C ASN A 110 -4.19 0.92 20.04
N LYS A 111 -2.96 0.92 20.55
CA LYS A 111 -1.77 1.39 19.80
C LYS A 111 -1.55 0.55 18.54
N LEU A 112 -1.60 -0.78 18.67
CA LEU A 112 -1.40 -1.70 17.55
C LEU A 112 -2.51 -1.59 16.50
N THR A 113 -3.76 -1.45 16.95
CA THR A 113 -4.90 -1.26 16.04
C THR A 113 -4.80 0.06 15.28
N ALA A 114 -4.47 1.17 15.96
CA ALA A 114 -4.26 2.46 15.30
C ALA A 114 -3.08 2.41 14.31
N TYR A 115 -1.96 1.79 14.70
CA TYR A 115 -0.81 1.59 13.83
C TYR A 115 -1.16 0.78 12.58
N ARG A 116 -1.90 -0.32 12.74
CA ARG A 116 -2.38 -1.15 11.62
C ARG A 116 -3.14 -0.29 10.60
N ASP A 117 -4.09 0.51 11.08
CA ASP A 117 -4.93 1.27 10.17
C ASP A 117 -4.09 2.33 9.40
N PHE A 118 -3.14 3.00 10.07
CA PHE A 118 -2.25 3.97 9.40
C PHE A 118 -1.26 3.33 8.44
N ILE A 119 -0.69 2.18 8.77
CA ILE A 119 0.27 1.51 7.88
C ILE A 119 -0.42 0.92 6.65
N LEU A 120 -1.65 0.41 6.81
CA LEU A 120 -2.48 -0.02 5.68
C LEU A 120 -2.75 1.12 4.70
N TRP A 121 -3.01 2.34 5.18
CA TRP A 121 -3.15 3.51 4.30
C TRP A 121 -1.89 3.80 3.48
N THR A 122 -0.71 3.68 4.09
CA THR A 122 0.55 3.78 3.34
C THR A 122 0.66 2.71 2.27
N TYR A 123 0.29 1.47 2.61
CA TYR A 123 0.36 0.35 1.68
C TYR A 123 -0.63 0.48 0.50
N PHE A 124 -1.84 0.99 0.74
CA PHE A 124 -2.79 1.31 -0.33
C PHE A 124 -2.25 2.38 -1.29
N GLY A 125 -1.49 3.35 -0.80
CA GLY A 125 -0.81 4.33 -1.65
C GLY A 125 0.19 3.68 -2.62
N PHE A 126 1.00 2.75 -2.12
CA PHE A 126 1.92 1.97 -2.97
C PHE A 126 1.17 1.07 -3.95
N GLU A 127 0.17 0.33 -3.48
CA GLU A 127 -0.65 -0.56 -4.30
C GLU A 127 -1.30 0.21 -5.45
N PHE A 128 -1.89 1.37 -5.17
CA PHE A 128 -2.49 2.22 -6.19
C PHE A 128 -1.48 2.58 -7.30
N CYS A 129 -0.28 3.04 -6.94
CA CYS A 129 0.77 3.36 -7.90
C CYS A 129 1.22 2.14 -8.73
N MET A 130 1.37 0.97 -8.09
CA MET A 130 1.78 -0.27 -8.78
C MET A 130 0.70 -0.79 -9.72
N VAL A 131 -0.55 -0.87 -9.26
CA VAL A 131 -1.68 -1.36 -10.05
C VAL A 131 -1.95 -0.43 -11.23
N PHE A 132 -1.95 0.88 -10.97
CA PHE A 132 -2.17 1.87 -12.03
C PHE A 132 -1.06 1.81 -13.07
N SER A 133 0.21 1.75 -12.67
CA SER A 133 1.33 1.56 -13.61
C SER A 133 1.23 0.26 -14.43
N ALA A 134 0.86 -0.86 -13.81
CA ALA A 134 0.67 -2.13 -14.52
C ALA A 134 -0.47 -2.07 -15.55
N ILE A 135 -1.57 -1.35 -15.26
CA ILE A 135 -2.66 -1.12 -16.22
C ILE A 135 -2.19 -0.25 -17.39
N TYR A 136 -1.42 0.81 -17.13
CA TYR A 136 -0.86 1.63 -18.22
C TYR A 136 0.13 0.86 -19.09
N TYR A 137 0.89 -0.06 -18.51
CA TYR A 137 1.73 -0.96 -19.29
C TYR A 137 0.89 -1.83 -20.24
N LEU A 138 -0.22 -2.41 -19.78
CA LEU A 138 -1.15 -3.14 -20.66
C LEU A 138 -1.68 -2.31 -21.83
N LEU A 139 -1.87 -1.00 -21.63
CA LEU A 139 -2.41 -0.11 -22.67
C LEU A 139 -1.35 0.38 -23.67
N THR A 140 -0.09 0.47 -23.25
CA THR A 140 0.96 1.15 -24.03
C THR A 140 2.10 0.22 -24.46
N ALA A 141 2.20 -0.97 -23.87
CA ALA A 141 3.35 -1.87 -23.93
C ALA A 141 4.71 -1.16 -23.71
N ASN A 142 4.72 -0.08 -22.93
CA ASN A 142 5.94 0.68 -22.70
C ASN A 142 6.75 0.07 -21.56
N ASP A 143 7.92 -0.49 -21.89
CA ASP A 143 8.84 -1.12 -20.93
C ASP A 143 9.27 -0.18 -19.80
N TYR A 144 9.36 1.12 -20.01
CA TYR A 144 9.66 2.08 -18.94
C TYR A 144 8.58 2.10 -17.85
N ILE A 145 7.31 1.97 -18.24
CA ILE A 145 6.17 1.90 -17.29
C ILE A 145 6.21 0.57 -16.53
N PHE A 146 6.58 -0.52 -17.21
CA PHE A 146 6.78 -1.82 -16.56
C PHE A 146 7.90 -1.78 -15.52
N ILE A 147 9.06 -1.24 -15.89
CA ILE A 147 10.21 -1.08 -14.98
C ILE A 147 9.84 -0.21 -13.78
N LEU A 148 9.04 0.85 -13.97
CA LEU A 148 8.54 1.68 -12.87
C LEU A 148 7.67 0.86 -11.90
N SER A 149 6.71 0.08 -12.43
CA SER A 149 5.84 -0.77 -11.61
C SER A 149 6.64 -1.83 -10.84
N ALA A 150 7.60 -2.49 -11.51
CA ALA A 150 8.48 -3.48 -10.91
C ALA A 150 9.39 -2.87 -9.82
N THR A 151 9.91 -1.66 -10.05
CA THR A 151 10.73 -0.93 -9.07
C THR A 151 9.90 -0.54 -7.84
N LEU A 152 8.67 -0.05 -8.03
CA LEU A 152 7.75 0.24 -6.93
C LEU A 152 7.41 -1.01 -6.13
N LEU A 153 7.23 -2.15 -6.79
CA LEU A 153 7.01 -3.44 -6.14
C LEU A 153 8.22 -3.90 -5.34
N GLY A 154 9.43 -3.81 -5.91
CA GLY A 154 10.67 -4.09 -5.20
C GLY A 154 10.82 -3.21 -3.96
N LEU A 155 10.55 -1.90 -4.10
CA LEU A 155 10.55 -0.96 -2.98
C LEU A 155 9.51 -1.35 -1.92
N PHE A 156 8.28 -1.69 -2.32
CA PHE A 156 7.22 -2.11 -1.41
C PHE A 156 7.56 -3.38 -0.61
N ILE A 157 8.32 -4.31 -1.20
CA ILE A 157 8.84 -5.50 -0.52
C ILE A 157 9.79 -5.12 0.63
N THR A 158 10.59 -4.05 0.48
CA THR A 158 11.46 -3.54 1.56
C THR A 158 10.69 -2.91 2.73
N PHE A 159 9.42 -2.53 2.52
CA PHE A 159 8.54 -1.96 3.56
C PHE A 159 7.81 -3.02 4.40
N ARG A 160 8.29 -4.27 4.40
CA ARG A 160 7.71 -5.36 5.18
C ARG A 160 7.54 -5.00 6.67
N PRO A 161 6.35 -5.24 7.27
CA PRO A 161 6.13 -5.01 8.69
C PRO A 161 6.76 -6.15 9.50
N THR A 162 7.93 -5.91 10.07
CA THR A 162 8.57 -6.82 11.04
C THR A 162 8.25 -6.42 12.47
N LYS A 163 8.39 -7.36 13.43
CA LYS A 163 8.10 -7.09 14.85
C LYS A 163 8.95 -5.92 15.37
N GLU A 164 10.21 -5.89 14.97
CA GLU A 164 11.18 -4.87 15.35
C GLU A 164 10.81 -3.51 14.77
N ARG A 165 10.32 -3.47 13.52
CA ARG A 165 9.87 -2.24 12.88
C ARG A 165 8.66 -1.65 13.58
N VAL A 166 7.66 -2.48 13.90
CA VAL A 166 6.47 -2.06 14.65
C VAL A 166 6.85 -1.55 16.03
N ALA A 167 7.75 -2.26 16.73
CA ALA A 167 8.21 -1.87 18.07
C ALA A 167 9.01 -0.56 18.08
N ASN A 168 9.76 -0.28 17.02
CA ASN A 168 10.53 0.96 16.86
C ASN A 168 9.62 2.13 16.46
N ASP A 169 8.67 1.92 15.54
CA ASP A 169 7.76 2.97 15.08
C ASP A 169 6.79 3.43 16.18
N LEU A 170 6.37 2.52 17.07
CA LEU A 170 5.48 2.81 18.21
C LEU A 170 6.21 3.20 19.50
N GLU A 171 7.55 3.25 19.48
CA GLU A 171 8.39 3.47 20.68
C GLU A 171 7.99 2.57 21.87
N LEU A 172 7.70 1.29 21.61
CA LEU A 172 7.20 0.37 22.64
C LEU A 172 8.25 0.10 23.71
N THR A 173 7.80 0.09 24.97
CA THR A 173 8.63 -0.24 26.13
C THR A 173 9.07 -1.71 26.11
N GLN A 174 10.16 -2.05 26.80
CA GLN A 174 10.65 -3.45 26.85
C GLN A 174 9.58 -4.45 27.35
N LYS A 175 8.70 -4.02 28.26
CA LYS A 175 7.58 -4.85 28.75
C LYS A 175 6.56 -5.15 27.65
N GLU A 176 6.15 -4.13 26.89
CA GLU A 176 5.23 -4.28 25.75
C GLU A 176 5.86 -5.09 24.61
N ARG A 177 7.18 -5.05 24.44
CA ARG A 177 7.90 -5.88 23.47
C ARG A 177 7.85 -7.36 23.81
N PHE A 178 8.00 -7.71 25.09
CA PHE A 178 7.89 -9.10 25.56
C PHE A 178 6.48 -9.67 25.36
N GLU A 179 5.44 -8.85 25.46
CA GLU A 179 4.05 -9.25 25.20
C GLU A 179 3.76 -9.59 23.71
N MET A 180 4.67 -9.22 22.79
CA MET A 180 4.57 -9.52 21.35
C MET A 180 5.39 -10.74 20.89
N GLU A 181 6.19 -11.35 21.78
CA GLU A 181 6.90 -12.62 21.57
C GLU A 181 5.99 -13.80 21.87
#